data_AF-A0A382HA52-F1
#
_entry.id   AF-A0A382HA52-F1
#
_cell.length_a   1.000
_cell.length_b   1.000
_cell.length_c   1.000
_cell.angle_alpha   90.00
_cell.angle_beta   90.00
_cell.angle_gamma   90.00
#
_symmetry.space_group_name_H-M   'P 1'
#
loop_
_entity.id
_entity.type
_entity.pdbx_description
1 polymer ?
#
loop_
_entity_poly.entity_id
_entity_poly.type
_entity_poly.pdbx_seq_one_letter_code
_entity_poly.pdbx_strand_id
1 'polypeptide(L)'
;MTSINTEQVTDIHHWSDKIFSFKTTRKFVNKFNNGEFAMIGIEHQGKKLMRAYSFVSANYEDHLEFLSIKLKDGLLTSKLQKIKVGDEILVRDKSTGTLIIEDLLPGRNLYLISTGTGLAPFMSIIKDPKTYERFDKVILTHTVQYPEELAYRSDLESFNVKWDKVTHGRFVYFNTLTKAQWPREGRITNWIKNEELHS
;
A
#
# COMPACT_ATOMS: atom_id res chain seq x y z
N MET A 1 -16.98 20.38 9.40
CA MET A 1 -17.48 19.34 8.46
C MET A 1 -16.31 18.89 7.60
N THR A 2 -16.12 17.60 7.38
CA THR A 2 -15.01 17.11 6.55
C THR A 2 -15.35 17.32 5.07
N SER A 3 -14.55 18.10 4.36
CA SER A 3 -14.70 18.31 2.91
C SER A 3 -14.35 17.03 2.13
N ILE A 4 -14.96 16.90 0.95
CA ILE A 4 -14.68 15.87 -0.04
C ILE A 4 -14.18 16.60 -1.27
N ASN A 5 -12.98 16.26 -1.70
CA ASN A 5 -12.36 16.78 -2.91
C ASN A 5 -12.48 15.78 -4.06
N THR A 6 -12.19 16.27 -5.24
CA THR A 6 -12.15 15.47 -6.46
C THR A 6 -10.75 15.49 -7.04
N GLU A 7 -10.19 14.30 -7.23
CA GLU A 7 -8.90 14.09 -7.88
C GLU A 7 -9.08 13.31 -9.19
N GLN A 8 -8.22 13.56 -10.17
CA GLN A 8 -8.30 12.89 -11.46
C GLN A 8 -7.31 11.74 -11.53
N VAL A 9 -7.74 10.60 -12.06
CA VAL A 9 -6.88 9.44 -12.30
C VAL A 9 -5.83 9.80 -13.35
N THR A 10 -4.56 9.60 -13.03
CA THR A 10 -3.42 9.94 -13.89
C THR A 10 -2.75 8.70 -14.46
N ASP A 11 -2.79 7.57 -13.74
CA ASP A 11 -2.18 6.31 -14.16
C ASP A 11 -2.94 5.13 -13.56
N ILE A 12 -2.95 3.99 -14.27
CA ILE A 12 -3.59 2.75 -13.83
C ILE A 12 -2.69 1.58 -14.19
N HIS A 13 -2.44 0.70 -13.22
CA HIS A 13 -1.72 -0.54 -13.44
C HIS A 13 -2.53 -1.73 -12.93
N HIS A 14 -2.82 -2.68 -13.82
CA HIS A 14 -3.47 -3.94 -13.45
C HIS A 14 -2.43 -5.04 -13.22
N TRP A 15 -2.20 -5.38 -11.96
CA TRP A 15 -1.27 -6.44 -11.56
C TRP A 15 -1.81 -7.84 -11.91
N SER A 16 -3.11 -8.04 -11.75
CA SER A 16 -3.82 -9.27 -12.09
C SER A 16 -5.32 -9.05 -12.30
N ASP A 17 -6.06 -10.13 -12.53
CA ASP A 17 -7.53 -10.13 -12.55
C ASP A 17 -8.16 -9.77 -11.20
N LYS A 18 -7.37 -9.76 -10.12
CA LYS A 18 -7.84 -9.45 -8.77
C LYS A 18 -7.27 -8.15 -8.20
N ILE A 19 -6.17 -7.63 -8.72
CA ILE A 19 -5.45 -6.52 -8.08
C ILE A 19 -5.09 -5.47 -9.12
N PHE A 20 -5.27 -4.20 -8.77
CA PHE A 20 -4.81 -3.07 -9.56
C PHE A 20 -4.44 -1.91 -8.63
N SER A 21 -3.56 -1.05 -9.10
CA SER A 21 -3.29 0.25 -8.50
C SER A 21 -3.64 1.36 -9.47
N PHE A 22 -3.86 2.53 -8.92
CA PHE A 22 -4.08 3.74 -9.70
C PHE A 22 -3.51 4.95 -8.95
N LYS A 23 -3.04 5.90 -9.74
CA LYS A 23 -2.57 7.19 -9.26
C LYS A 23 -3.60 8.26 -9.56
N THR A 24 -3.67 9.27 -8.72
CA THR A 24 -4.47 10.45 -8.96
C THR A 24 -3.65 11.71 -8.81
N THR A 25 -4.16 12.83 -9.30
CA THR A 25 -3.69 14.14 -8.88
C THR A 25 -3.76 14.29 -7.35
N ARG A 26 -3.03 15.26 -6.82
CA ARG A 26 -3.09 15.71 -5.43
C ARG A 26 -3.25 17.24 -5.41
N LYS A 27 -4.43 17.71 -5.81
CA LYS A 27 -4.76 19.13 -5.96
C LYS A 27 -4.97 19.81 -4.61
N PHE A 28 -5.47 19.10 -3.60
CA PHE A 28 -5.60 19.64 -2.25
C PHE A 28 -4.40 19.30 -1.39
N VAL A 29 -4.00 20.26 -0.55
CA VAL A 29 -2.94 20.04 0.44
C VAL A 29 -3.53 19.28 1.62
N ASN A 30 -3.54 17.94 1.53
CA ASN A 30 -3.77 17.10 2.69
C ASN A 30 -2.45 16.75 3.38
N LYS A 31 -2.39 16.97 4.68
CA LYS A 31 -1.35 16.38 5.53
C LYS A 31 -1.83 15.00 5.96
N PHE A 32 -1.03 13.99 5.66
CA PHE A 32 -1.22 12.63 6.15
C PHE A 32 0.13 12.07 6.61
N ASN A 33 0.09 11.15 7.57
CA ASN A 33 1.26 10.40 8.01
C ASN A 33 1.42 9.17 7.11
N ASN A 34 2.66 8.78 6.82
CA ASN A 34 2.91 7.55 6.08
C ASN A 34 2.33 6.35 6.85
N GLY A 35 1.54 5.52 6.18
CA GLY A 35 0.77 4.43 6.77
C GLY A 35 -0.71 4.74 7.08
N GLU A 36 -1.16 5.99 6.97
CA GLU A 36 -2.58 6.35 7.10
C GLU A 36 -3.42 5.97 5.88
N PHE A 37 -4.74 6.09 6.03
CA PHE A 37 -5.73 5.95 4.98
C PHE A 37 -6.68 7.15 4.93
N ALA A 38 -7.34 7.31 3.78
CA ALA A 38 -8.47 8.23 3.62
C ALA A 38 -9.70 7.49 3.07
N MET A 39 -10.87 8.12 3.19
CA MET A 39 -12.05 7.64 2.51
C MET A 39 -12.01 8.11 1.06
N ILE A 40 -11.93 7.17 0.12
CA ILE A 40 -12.05 7.46 -1.31
C ILE A 40 -13.32 6.84 -1.89
N GLY A 41 -13.76 7.31 -3.05
CA GLY A 41 -14.91 6.73 -3.70
C GLY A 41 -15.22 7.34 -5.05
N ILE A 42 -16.38 6.97 -5.56
CA ILE A 42 -16.94 7.51 -6.79
C ILE A 42 -18.37 7.92 -6.55
N GLU A 43 -18.88 8.81 -7.40
CA GLU A 43 -20.31 9.09 -7.45
C GLU A 43 -20.99 8.11 -8.40
N HIS A 44 -22.11 7.53 -7.94
CA HIS A 44 -22.89 6.59 -8.73
C HIS A 44 -24.37 6.76 -8.43
N GLN A 45 -25.17 7.11 -9.45
CA GLN A 45 -26.62 7.33 -9.32
C GLN A 45 -26.97 8.32 -8.19
N GLY A 46 -26.23 9.44 -8.11
CA GLY A 46 -26.41 10.48 -7.09
C GLY A 46 -25.98 10.08 -5.67
N LYS A 47 -25.32 8.92 -5.50
CA LYS A 47 -24.80 8.45 -4.21
C LYS A 47 -23.27 8.37 -4.24
N LYS A 48 -22.63 8.85 -3.18
CA LYS A 48 -21.17 8.75 -2.99
C LYS A 48 -20.82 7.40 -2.37
N LEU A 49 -20.22 6.51 -3.16
CA LEU A 49 -19.79 5.18 -2.72
C LEU A 49 -18.37 5.26 -2.16
N MET A 50 -18.25 5.51 -0.85
CA MET A 50 -16.94 5.73 -0.19
C MET A 50 -16.44 4.49 0.55
N ARG A 51 -15.13 4.21 0.52
CA ARG A 51 -14.44 3.19 1.33
C ARG A 51 -13.07 3.69 1.78
N ALA A 52 -12.56 3.11 2.86
CA ALA A 52 -11.22 3.38 3.35
C ALA A 52 -10.17 2.76 2.41
N TYR A 53 -9.19 3.56 2.01
CA TYR A 53 -8.02 3.12 1.23
C TYR A 53 -6.75 3.76 1.79
N SER A 54 -5.76 2.92 2.10
CA SER A 54 -4.44 3.36 2.54
C SER A 54 -3.67 4.01 1.41
N PHE A 55 -2.87 5.01 1.74
CA PHE A 55 -1.98 5.65 0.77
C PHE A 55 -0.76 4.77 0.49
N VAL A 56 -0.58 4.42 -0.79
CA VAL A 56 0.63 3.77 -1.31
C VAL A 56 1.75 4.81 -1.54
N SER A 57 1.36 6.02 -1.93
CA SER A 57 2.24 7.17 -2.08
C SER A 57 2.67 7.71 -0.71
N ALA A 58 3.95 8.06 -0.57
CA ALA A 58 4.43 8.79 0.59
C ALA A 58 3.87 10.22 0.64
N ASN A 59 3.81 10.80 1.84
CA ASN A 59 3.19 12.09 2.07
C ASN A 59 3.88 13.30 1.43
N TYR A 60 5.09 13.13 0.91
CA TYR A 60 5.82 14.15 0.15
C TYR A 60 5.68 13.97 -1.37
N GLU A 61 5.06 12.90 -1.85
CA GLU A 61 4.81 12.69 -3.28
C GLU A 61 3.71 13.63 -3.80
N ASP A 62 3.82 14.06 -5.05
CA ASP A 62 2.93 15.03 -5.71
C ASP A 62 1.63 14.41 -6.26
N HIS A 63 1.44 13.12 -6.02
CA HIS A 63 0.28 12.35 -6.43
C HIS A 63 -0.21 11.51 -5.25
N LEU A 64 -1.47 11.07 -5.32
CA LEU A 64 -1.98 10.02 -4.45
C LEU A 64 -1.92 8.70 -5.20
N GLU A 65 -1.55 7.61 -4.52
CA GLU A 65 -1.59 6.27 -5.10
C GLU A 65 -2.35 5.32 -4.17
N PHE A 66 -3.18 4.47 -4.77
CA PHE A 66 -4.00 3.49 -4.06
C PHE A 66 -3.85 2.12 -4.69
N LEU A 67 -3.86 1.08 -3.85
CA LEU A 67 -3.87 -0.32 -4.25
C LEU A 67 -5.24 -0.93 -3.91
N SER A 68 -5.88 -1.55 -4.88
CA SER A 68 -7.25 -2.05 -4.78
C SER A 68 -7.37 -3.51 -5.21
N ILE A 69 -8.26 -4.21 -4.51
CA ILE A 69 -8.78 -5.50 -4.95
C ILE A 69 -9.94 -5.30 -5.93
N LYS A 70 -10.11 -6.23 -6.87
CA LYS A 70 -11.25 -6.35 -7.78
C LYS A 70 -12.19 -7.41 -7.21
N LEU A 71 -13.31 -6.98 -6.64
CA LEU A 71 -14.38 -7.88 -6.21
C LEU A 71 -15.54 -7.73 -7.21
N LYS A 72 -15.97 -8.85 -7.81
CA LYS A 72 -17.04 -8.87 -8.83
C LYS A 72 -18.32 -8.20 -8.31
N ASP A 73 -18.70 -8.50 -7.06
CA ASP A 73 -19.93 -8.01 -6.43
C ASP A 73 -19.69 -6.89 -5.40
N GLY A 74 -18.49 -6.30 -5.39
CA GLY A 74 -18.16 -5.22 -4.46
C GLY A 74 -18.85 -3.91 -4.85
N LEU A 75 -19.57 -3.27 -3.92
CA LEU A 75 -20.33 -2.04 -4.21
C LEU A 75 -19.50 -0.93 -4.87
N LEU A 76 -18.27 -0.72 -4.38
CA LEU A 76 -17.32 0.24 -4.95
C LEU A 76 -16.38 -0.43 -5.96
N THR A 77 -15.74 -1.55 -5.60
CA THR A 77 -14.66 -2.15 -6.40
C THR A 77 -15.12 -2.75 -7.73
N SER A 78 -16.40 -3.13 -7.87
CA SER A 78 -17.00 -3.51 -9.16
C SER A 78 -16.97 -2.38 -10.20
N LYS A 79 -16.97 -1.13 -9.71
CA LYS A 79 -16.94 0.09 -10.52
C LYS A 79 -15.53 0.67 -10.57
N LEU A 80 -14.84 0.71 -9.44
CA LEU A 80 -13.47 1.24 -9.33
C LEU A 80 -12.49 0.49 -10.25
N GLN A 81 -12.68 -0.81 -10.46
CA GLN A 81 -11.84 -1.58 -11.39
C GLN A 81 -11.98 -1.18 -12.87
N LYS A 82 -13.00 -0.37 -13.21
CA LYS A 82 -13.33 0.05 -14.58
C LYS A 82 -12.97 1.51 -14.86
N ILE A 83 -12.37 2.20 -13.88
CA ILE A 83 -11.94 3.59 -14.06
C ILE A 83 -10.89 3.69 -15.17
N LYS A 84 -10.80 4.86 -15.76
CA LYS A 84 -9.83 5.20 -16.80
C LYS A 84 -9.05 6.45 -16.39
N VAL A 85 -7.90 6.65 -17.03
CA VAL A 85 -7.18 7.92 -16.91
C VAL A 85 -8.11 9.07 -17.31
N GLY A 86 -8.13 10.12 -16.50
CA GLY A 86 -9.06 11.26 -16.60
C GLY A 86 -10.32 11.14 -15.75
N ASP A 87 -10.70 9.94 -15.29
CA ASP A 87 -11.87 9.78 -14.42
C ASP A 87 -11.65 10.43 -13.06
N GLU A 88 -12.76 10.78 -12.40
CA GLU A 88 -12.74 11.45 -11.11
C GLU A 88 -12.89 10.47 -9.94
N ILE A 89 -12.05 10.68 -8.92
CA ILE A 89 -12.08 9.99 -7.63
C ILE A 89 -12.36 11.01 -6.54
N LEU A 90 -13.38 10.72 -5.74
CA LEU A 90 -13.69 11.47 -4.53
C LEU A 90 -12.67 11.09 -3.45
N VAL A 91 -12.05 12.08 -2.79
CA VAL A 91 -11.14 11.86 -1.67
C VAL A 91 -11.56 12.75 -0.51
N ARG A 92 -11.81 12.14 0.65
CA ARG A 92 -12.17 12.87 1.86
C ARG A 92 -10.90 13.43 2.50
N ASP A 93 -10.91 14.70 2.88
CA ASP A 93 -9.71 15.43 3.37
C ASP A 93 -9.05 14.81 4.60
N LYS A 94 -9.87 14.26 5.50
CA LYS A 94 -9.39 13.68 6.75
C LYS A 94 -8.78 12.31 6.49
N SER A 95 -7.47 12.25 6.72
CA SER A 95 -6.72 10.99 6.85
C SER A 95 -6.72 10.53 8.31
N THR A 96 -6.64 9.21 8.51
CA THR A 96 -6.57 8.59 9.83
C THR A 96 -5.91 7.22 9.70
N GLY A 97 -5.45 6.65 10.81
CA GLY A 97 -4.91 5.30 10.81
C GLY A 97 -4.16 5.03 12.11
N THR A 98 -3.75 3.77 12.30
CA THR A 98 -2.94 3.33 13.45
C THR A 98 -1.57 2.82 13.04
N LEU A 99 -1.27 2.76 11.74
CA LEU A 99 -0.01 2.26 11.21
C LEU A 99 0.98 3.41 11.08
N ILE A 100 1.23 4.10 12.20
CA ILE A 100 2.11 5.27 12.26
C ILE A 100 3.36 4.84 13.02
N ILE A 101 4.54 5.07 12.45
CA ILE A 101 5.78 4.60 13.08
C ILE A 101 6.00 5.31 14.42
N GLU A 102 5.62 6.59 14.55
CA GLU A 102 5.72 7.43 15.74
C GLU A 102 5.04 6.84 16.98
N ASP A 103 4.01 6.01 16.80
CA ASP A 103 3.30 5.34 17.89
C ASP A 103 4.05 4.10 18.43
N LEU A 104 5.11 3.67 17.74
CA LEU A 104 5.94 2.54 18.17
C LEU A 104 6.99 2.98 19.18
N LEU A 105 7.23 2.14 20.19
CA LEU A 105 8.38 2.28 21.08
C LEU A 105 9.70 2.18 20.27
N PRO A 106 10.81 2.77 20.78
CA PRO A 106 12.12 2.58 20.20
C PRO A 106 12.45 1.08 20.07
N GLY A 107 13.03 0.69 18.94
CA GLY A 107 13.36 -0.69 18.66
C GLY A 107 14.33 -0.81 17.49
N ARG A 108 14.96 -1.98 17.35
CA ARG A 108 15.99 -2.20 16.34
C ARG A 108 15.40 -2.53 14.96
N ASN A 109 14.46 -3.47 14.92
CA ASN A 109 13.89 -4.00 13.67
C ASN A 109 12.41 -3.62 13.58
N LEU A 110 12.01 -3.06 12.44
CA LEU A 110 10.61 -2.84 12.09
C LEU A 110 10.11 -3.97 11.20
N TYR A 111 9.11 -4.71 11.67
CA TYR A 111 8.43 -5.73 10.88
C TYR A 111 7.08 -5.20 10.39
N LEU A 112 6.94 -5.10 9.07
CA LEU A 112 5.74 -4.66 8.37
C LEU A 112 5.05 -5.89 7.78
N ILE A 113 4.10 -6.47 8.53
CA ILE A 113 3.52 -7.77 8.20
C ILE A 113 2.25 -7.60 7.37
N SER A 114 2.29 -7.92 6.06
CA SER A 114 1.14 -7.75 5.16
C SER A 114 0.69 -9.03 4.44
N THR A 115 -0.59 -9.01 4.05
CA THR A 115 -1.19 -9.98 3.13
C THR A 115 -2.00 -9.25 2.07
N GLY A 116 -1.91 -9.68 0.80
CA GLY A 116 -2.63 -9.05 -0.32
C GLY A 116 -2.49 -7.52 -0.34
N THR A 117 -3.61 -6.81 -0.49
CA THR A 117 -3.62 -5.34 -0.52
C THR A 117 -3.28 -4.67 0.81
N GLY A 118 -3.10 -5.43 1.90
CA GLY A 118 -2.54 -4.93 3.15
C GLY A 118 -1.10 -4.42 3.01
N LEU A 119 -0.46 -4.65 1.86
CA LEU A 119 0.79 -4.04 1.45
C LEU A 119 0.69 -2.50 1.37
N ALA A 120 -0.48 -1.96 1.01
CA ALA A 120 -0.67 -0.56 0.65
C ALA A 120 -0.10 0.47 1.65
N PRO A 121 -0.45 0.45 2.95
CA PRO A 121 0.08 1.42 3.91
C PRO A 121 1.61 1.31 4.07
N PHE A 122 2.17 0.11 3.92
CA PHE A 122 3.60 -0.08 4.10
C PHE A 122 4.42 0.47 2.95
N MET A 123 3.84 0.60 1.75
CA MET A 123 4.51 1.24 0.62
C MET A 123 4.87 2.70 0.90
N SER A 124 4.04 3.44 1.65
CA SER A 124 4.38 4.81 2.07
C SER A 124 5.39 4.83 3.21
N ILE A 125 5.32 3.89 4.16
CA ILE A 125 6.26 3.79 5.29
C ILE A 125 7.69 3.45 4.82
N ILE A 126 7.86 2.50 3.88
CA ILE A 126 9.20 2.08 3.43
C ILE A 126 9.91 3.15 2.59
N LYS A 127 9.18 4.16 2.12
CA LYS A 127 9.71 5.33 1.39
C LYS A 127 10.08 6.49 2.31
N ASP A 128 9.74 6.43 3.61
CA ASP A 128 9.99 7.51 4.56
C ASP A 128 11.40 7.42 5.16
N PRO A 129 12.26 8.46 5.00
CA PRO A 129 13.56 8.53 5.66
C PRO A 129 13.50 8.34 7.18
N LYS A 130 12.46 8.84 7.85
CA LYS A 130 12.29 8.69 9.30
C LYS A 130 12.19 7.24 9.74
N THR A 131 11.66 6.36 8.88
CA THR A 131 11.63 4.91 9.14
C THR A 131 13.04 4.38 9.35
N TYR A 132 13.99 4.79 8.51
CA TYR A 132 15.38 4.30 8.57
C TYR A 132 16.26 5.10 9.54
N GLU A 133 15.82 6.28 9.98
CA GLU A 133 16.42 6.96 11.14
C GLU A 133 16.11 6.24 12.45
N ARG A 134 14.92 5.62 12.55
CA ARG A 134 14.43 5.00 13.78
C ARG A 134 14.72 3.51 13.91
N PHE A 135 14.87 2.82 12.79
CA PHE A 135 15.07 1.36 12.77
C PHE A 135 16.31 0.99 11.96
N ASP A 136 17.11 0.08 12.52
CA ASP A 136 18.31 -0.46 11.88
C ASP A 136 17.98 -1.41 10.74
N LYS A 137 16.78 -2.01 10.76
CA LYS A 137 16.32 -2.93 9.72
C LYS A 137 14.82 -2.80 9.52
N VAL A 138 14.40 -2.77 8.27
CA VAL A 138 12.99 -2.69 7.87
C VAL A 138 12.64 -3.93 7.05
N ILE A 139 11.81 -4.81 7.61
CA ILE A 139 11.42 -6.07 7.00
C ILE A 139 9.96 -5.97 6.58
N LEU A 140 9.71 -5.96 5.27
CA LEU A 140 8.37 -5.98 4.71
C LEU A 140 8.00 -7.39 4.29
N THR A 141 6.97 -7.96 4.93
CA THR A 141 6.41 -9.24 4.52
C THR A 141 5.24 -9.02 3.58
N HIS A 142 5.12 -9.86 2.55
CA HIS A 142 3.98 -9.83 1.62
C HIS A 142 3.55 -11.25 1.25
N THR A 143 2.50 -11.75 1.91
CA THR A 143 1.93 -13.07 1.62
C THR A 143 0.73 -12.93 0.69
N VAL A 144 0.74 -13.67 -0.42
CA VAL A 144 -0.39 -13.77 -1.36
C VAL A 144 -0.69 -15.23 -1.73
N GLN A 145 -1.66 -15.47 -2.61
CA GLN A 145 -1.99 -16.84 -3.03
C GLN A 145 -1.10 -17.30 -4.18
N TYR A 146 -0.95 -16.46 -5.21
CA TYR A 146 -0.30 -16.79 -6.49
C TYR A 146 0.70 -15.70 -6.90
N PRO A 147 1.70 -16.02 -7.75
CA PRO A 147 2.76 -15.07 -8.12
C PRO A 147 2.25 -13.74 -8.69
N GLU A 148 1.19 -13.76 -9.50
CA GLU A 148 0.58 -12.59 -10.13
C GLU A 148 -0.11 -11.64 -9.15
N GLU A 149 -0.33 -12.07 -7.90
CA GLU A 149 -0.86 -11.22 -6.84
C GLU A 149 0.24 -10.42 -6.12
N LEU A 150 1.52 -10.69 -6.38
CA LEU A 150 2.66 -9.94 -5.82
C LEU A 150 2.81 -8.56 -6.46
N ALA A 151 1.86 -7.65 -6.18
CA ALA A 151 1.92 -6.26 -6.61
C ALA A 151 3.26 -5.59 -6.19
N TYR A 152 3.83 -4.76 -7.08
CA TYR A 152 5.11 -4.06 -6.91
C TYR A 152 6.34 -4.96 -6.70
N ARG A 153 6.25 -6.27 -6.98
CA ARG A 153 7.35 -7.22 -6.70
C ARG A 153 8.71 -6.75 -7.22
N SER A 154 8.79 -6.35 -8.49
CA SER A 154 10.07 -5.95 -9.10
C SER A 154 10.64 -4.69 -8.44
N ASP A 155 9.79 -3.72 -8.09
CA ASP A 155 10.20 -2.52 -7.36
C ASP A 155 10.68 -2.84 -5.96
N LEU A 156 10.00 -3.77 -5.27
CA LEU A 156 10.35 -4.20 -3.92
C LEU A 156 11.64 -5.05 -3.88
N GLU A 157 11.85 -5.92 -4.87
CA GLU A 157 13.09 -6.71 -4.99
C GLU A 157 14.30 -5.84 -5.30
N SER A 158 14.11 -4.73 -6.03
CA SER A 158 15.17 -3.75 -6.35
C SER A 158 15.17 -2.51 -5.46
N PHE A 159 14.41 -2.52 -4.36
CA PHE A 159 14.10 -1.31 -3.60
C PHE A 159 15.35 -0.66 -3.00
N ASN A 160 16.27 -1.46 -2.43
CA ASN A 160 17.54 -0.95 -1.90
C ASN A 160 18.39 -0.25 -2.96
N VAL A 161 18.31 -0.67 -4.23
CA VAL A 161 19.06 -0.02 -5.31
C VAL A 161 18.41 1.31 -5.68
N LYS A 162 17.08 1.33 -5.82
CA LYS A 162 16.32 2.52 -6.20
C LYS A 162 16.31 3.59 -5.10
N TRP A 163 16.35 3.16 -3.84
CA TRP A 163 16.19 3.99 -2.65
C TRP A 163 17.43 3.97 -1.74
N ASP A 164 18.62 3.70 -2.28
CA ASP A 164 19.86 3.53 -1.51
C ASP A 164 20.13 4.68 -0.53
N LYS A 165 19.91 5.93 -0.96
CA LYS A 165 20.07 7.13 -0.12
C LYS A 165 19.16 7.16 1.11
N VAL A 166 18.08 6.39 1.08
CA VAL A 166 17.10 6.28 2.17
C VAL A 166 17.39 4.98 2.95
N THR A 167 17.43 3.85 2.27
CA THR A 167 17.49 2.54 2.92
C THR A 167 18.89 2.17 3.42
N HIS A 168 19.95 2.60 2.74
CA HIS A 168 21.34 2.19 2.99
C HIS A 168 21.49 0.66 3.04
N GLY A 169 20.78 -0.07 2.18
CA GLY A 169 20.76 -1.54 2.18
C GLY A 169 19.98 -2.20 3.32
N ARG A 170 19.32 -1.43 4.20
CA ARG A 170 18.65 -1.93 5.43
C ARG A 170 17.21 -2.40 5.21
N PHE A 171 16.70 -2.35 3.97
CA PHE A 171 15.38 -2.87 3.63
C PHE A 171 15.43 -4.34 3.22
N VAL A 172 14.47 -5.14 3.67
CA VAL A 172 14.32 -6.56 3.32
C VAL A 172 12.89 -6.82 2.85
N TYR A 173 12.76 -7.38 1.65
CA TYR A 173 11.47 -7.82 1.12
C TYR A 173 11.30 -9.34 1.27
N PHE A 174 10.32 -9.75 2.08
CA PHE A 174 10.01 -11.13 2.41
C PHE A 174 8.63 -11.52 1.85
N ASN A 175 8.60 -12.01 0.62
CA ASN A 175 7.35 -12.50 0.02
C ASN A 175 7.17 -14.03 0.17
N THR A 176 5.91 -14.47 0.32
CA THR A 176 5.52 -15.89 0.38
C THR A 176 4.23 -16.16 -0.40
N LEU A 177 4.09 -17.38 -0.92
CA LEU A 177 2.87 -17.85 -1.61
C LEU A 177 2.17 -18.97 -0.85
N THR A 178 0.84 -19.01 -0.90
CA THR A 178 0.04 -20.03 -0.18
C THR A 178 -0.62 -21.07 -1.07
N LYS A 179 -0.64 -20.88 -2.40
CA LYS A 179 -1.32 -21.79 -3.35
C LYS A 179 -0.52 -22.13 -4.61
N ALA A 180 0.76 -21.75 -4.66
CA ALA A 180 1.65 -22.04 -5.78
C ALA A 180 3.05 -22.37 -5.27
N GLN A 181 3.79 -23.16 -6.05
CA GLN A 181 5.18 -23.46 -5.77
C GLN A 181 6.00 -22.16 -5.78
N TRP A 182 6.80 -21.94 -4.73
CA TRP A 182 7.57 -20.71 -4.55
C TRP A 182 8.81 -20.95 -3.67
N PRO A 183 9.88 -20.13 -3.78
CA PRO A 183 11.02 -20.27 -2.86
C PRO A 183 10.64 -20.19 -1.37
N ARG A 184 9.56 -19.48 -1.03
CA ARG A 184 9.00 -19.42 0.32
C ARG A 184 7.50 -19.65 0.29
N GLU A 185 7.06 -20.77 0.85
CA GLU A 185 5.66 -21.18 0.83
C GLU A 185 4.98 -21.00 2.19
N GLY A 186 3.65 -20.91 2.18
CA GLY A 186 2.83 -20.83 3.38
C GLY A 186 2.58 -19.42 3.92
N ARG A 187 1.80 -19.37 5.00
CA ARG A 187 1.41 -18.12 5.66
C ARG A 187 2.56 -17.57 6.47
N ILE A 188 2.71 -16.23 6.51
CA ILE A 188 3.74 -15.57 7.32
C ILE A 188 3.71 -15.97 8.81
N THR A 189 2.54 -16.30 9.34
CA THR A 189 2.40 -16.80 10.72
C THR A 189 3.19 -18.07 10.99
N ASN A 190 3.39 -18.94 9.99
CA ASN A 190 4.18 -20.16 10.15
C ASN A 190 5.67 -19.82 10.25
N TRP A 191 6.16 -18.94 9.38
CA TRP A 191 7.54 -18.44 9.42
C TRP A 191 7.87 -17.73 10.74
N ILE A 192 6.91 -17.01 11.32
CA ILE A 192 7.08 -16.40 12.64
C ILE A 192 7.14 -17.47 13.73
N LYS A 193 6.19 -18.41 13.76
CA LYS A 193 6.12 -19.47 14.77
C LYS A 193 7.32 -20.41 14.75
N ASN A 194 7.88 -20.65 13.57
CA ASN A 194 9.03 -21.52 13.38
C ASN A 194 10.37 -20.81 13.60
N GLU A 195 10.36 -19.50 13.91
CA GLU A 195 11.60 -18.72 14.01
C GLU A 195 12.41 -18.78 12.71
N GLU A 196 11.74 -18.59 11.58
CA GLU A 196 12.35 -18.59 10.25
C GLU A 196 12.20 -17.22 9.57
N LEU A 197 11.42 -16.31 10.17
CA LEU A 197 11.38 -14.90 9.79
C LEU A 197 12.61 -14.17 10.37
N HIS A 198 13.77 -14.59 9.89
CA HIS A 198 15.04 -13.95 10.17
C HIS A 198 15.60 -13.35 8.89
N SER A 199 16.40 -12.31 9.09
CA SER A 199 16.93 -11.49 8.02
C SER A 199 18.41 -11.26 8.23
#